data_AF-A0A942BQK1-F1
#
_entry.id   AF-A0A942BQK1-F1
#
_cell.length_a   1.000
_cell.length_b   1.000
_cell.length_c   1.000
_cell.angle_alpha   90.00
_cell.angle_beta   90.00
_cell.angle_gamma   90.00
#
_symmetry.space_group_name_H-M   'P 1'
#
loop_
_entity.id
_entity.type
_entity.pdbx_description
1 polymer ?
#
loop_
_entity_poly.entity_id
_entity_poly.type
_entity_poly.pdbx_seq_one_letter_code
_entity_poly.pdbx_strand_id
1 'polypeptide(L)'
;MTESHERPVSIHDEPGLGPRGPWSFLKESAPGGFSGSGRWLLGGWLLMAIGPAFLWASYLMDHTRVSGGWSALPAHWGEQLNAKELFELFDRGEVHGPLGMGAATALIVAIFLILWASWKHQAEAAGLRHKLGAWLGGLMDTCLAGLPVLITFLLASVFLGYLGGLGVPPLSWFAFYGRPLLALATISTLMIQWWLLRLNRLERKGLGWFGHVRLGFVRLWRHPIEWLGLALGGAAIRLALNGAVLKLAWRMGGGTVGRVWLFAILSALAALMGAWILGWMLRTTAAFWRHDQAVRRTLAELEAAATATAGDSDDE
;
A
#
# COMPACT_ATOMS: atom_id res chain seq x y z
N MET A 1 41.46 -10.57 -30.90
CA MET A 1 41.49 -9.46 -29.93
C MET A 1 40.50 -9.81 -28.84
N THR A 2 41.00 -10.46 -27.80
CA THR A 2 40.27 -10.71 -26.57
C THR A 2 40.23 -9.39 -25.80
N GLU A 3 39.06 -8.76 -25.73
CA GLU A 3 38.85 -7.65 -24.80
C GLU A 3 39.17 -8.14 -23.40
N SER A 4 40.26 -7.65 -22.82
CA SER A 4 40.48 -7.73 -21.40
C SER A 4 39.35 -6.93 -20.75
N HIS A 5 38.31 -7.62 -20.25
CA HIS A 5 37.41 -7.02 -19.28
C HIS A 5 38.26 -6.64 -18.06
N GLU A 6 38.72 -5.39 -18.04
CA GLU A 6 39.31 -4.75 -16.87
C GLU A 6 38.33 -4.94 -15.72
N ARG A 7 38.78 -5.59 -14.64
CA ARG A 7 37.96 -5.72 -13.44
C ARG A 7 37.66 -4.31 -12.91
N PRO A 8 36.41 -3.99 -12.58
CA PRO A 8 36.08 -2.69 -12.01
C PRO A 8 36.85 -2.49 -10.70
N VAL A 9 37.49 -1.32 -10.56
CA VAL A 9 38.27 -0.96 -9.37
C VAL A 9 37.37 -0.29 -8.33
N SER A 10 36.27 0.32 -8.76
CA SER A 10 35.23 0.91 -7.91
C SER A 10 33.83 0.61 -8.45
N ILE A 11 32.84 0.56 -7.54
CA ILE A 11 31.43 0.45 -7.91
C ILE A 11 30.93 1.67 -8.71
N HIS A 12 31.65 2.78 -8.63
CA HIS A 12 31.37 3.99 -9.40
C HIS A 12 31.80 3.88 -10.87
N ASP A 13 32.63 2.89 -11.21
CA ASP A 13 33.13 2.66 -12.57
C ASP A 13 32.16 1.79 -13.38
N GLU A 14 31.22 1.09 -12.73
CA GLU A 14 30.18 0.33 -13.42
C GLU A 14 29.02 1.25 -13.86
N PRO A 15 28.80 1.43 -15.17
CA PRO A 15 27.74 2.30 -15.67
C PRO A 15 26.37 1.76 -15.24
N GLY A 16 25.70 2.50 -14.36
CA GLY A 16 24.36 2.19 -13.86
C GLY A 16 24.27 1.76 -12.40
N LEU A 17 25.39 1.57 -11.67
CA LEU A 17 25.41 1.18 -10.24
C LEU A 17 25.64 2.33 -9.25
N GLY A 18 25.51 3.58 -9.69
CA GLY A 18 25.59 4.74 -8.81
C GLY A 18 24.58 4.72 -7.65
N PRO A 19 24.81 5.51 -6.59
CA PRO A 19 23.90 5.60 -5.45
C PRO A 19 22.53 6.16 -5.90
N ARG A 20 21.49 5.34 -5.82
CA ARG A 20 20.13 5.66 -6.25
C ARG A 20 19.13 5.34 -5.15
N GLY A 21 18.32 6.34 -4.80
CA GLY A 21 17.20 6.18 -3.87
C GLY A 21 15.91 5.72 -4.55
N PRO A 22 14.91 5.25 -3.78
CA PRO A 22 13.59 4.85 -4.27
C PRO A 22 12.91 5.84 -5.22
N TRP A 23 13.02 7.16 -4.99
CA TRP A 23 12.36 8.16 -5.84
C TRP A 23 12.87 8.17 -7.27
N SER A 24 14.15 7.82 -7.48
CA SER A 24 14.76 7.78 -8.80
C SER A 24 14.13 6.73 -9.73
N PHE A 25 13.41 5.74 -9.17
CA PHE A 25 12.77 4.66 -9.92
C PHE A 25 11.30 4.94 -10.28
N LEU A 26 10.71 6.03 -9.79
CA LEU A 26 9.30 6.36 -10.01
C LEU A 26 8.99 6.50 -11.51
N LYS A 27 9.82 7.25 -12.24
CA LYS A 27 9.62 7.48 -13.67
C LYS A 27 9.77 6.20 -14.49
N GLU A 28 10.78 5.39 -14.19
CA GLU A 28 11.07 4.12 -14.87
C GLU A 28 9.99 3.06 -14.61
N SER A 29 9.27 3.19 -13.49
CA SER A 29 8.24 2.24 -13.08
C SER A 29 6.86 2.51 -13.68
N ALA A 30 6.71 3.60 -14.44
CA ALA A 30 5.48 3.91 -15.16
C ALA A 30 5.39 3.13 -16.49
N PRO A 31 4.20 2.71 -16.95
CA PRO A 31 2.90 2.79 -16.28
C PRO A 31 2.62 1.58 -15.36
N GLY A 32 2.08 1.85 -14.17
CA GLY A 32 1.95 0.87 -13.09
C GLY A 32 0.87 -0.21 -13.20
N GLY A 33 0.02 -0.22 -14.24
CA GLY A 33 -1.25 -0.97 -14.18
C GLY A 33 -1.63 -1.87 -15.36
N PHE A 34 -0.93 -1.82 -16.49
CA PHE A 34 -1.41 -2.48 -17.72
C PHE A 34 -0.75 -3.84 -18.04
N SER A 35 0.08 -4.39 -17.14
CA SER A 35 0.60 -5.75 -17.32
C SER A 35 -0.49 -6.81 -17.06
N GLY A 36 -0.26 -8.05 -17.49
CA GLY A 36 -1.19 -9.17 -17.27
C GLY A 36 -1.61 -9.33 -15.80
N SER A 37 -0.64 -9.28 -14.87
CA SER A 37 -0.87 -9.29 -13.42
C SER A 37 -1.47 -7.98 -12.88
N GLY A 38 -1.13 -6.84 -13.49
CA GLY A 38 -1.71 -5.53 -13.15
C GLY A 38 -3.23 -5.48 -13.37
N ARG A 39 -3.75 -6.17 -14.40
CA ARG A 39 -5.19 -6.28 -14.66
C ARG A 39 -5.95 -7.01 -13.54
N TRP A 40 -5.36 -8.05 -12.93
CA TRP A 40 -5.95 -8.72 -11.77
C TRP A 40 -6.03 -7.82 -10.55
N LEU A 41 -5.03 -6.95 -10.38
CA LEU A 41 -5.02 -5.94 -9.32
C LEU A 41 -6.14 -4.91 -9.54
N LEU A 42 -6.30 -4.40 -10.77
CA LEU A 42 -7.42 -3.52 -11.13
C LEU A 42 -8.78 -4.19 -10.89
N GLY A 43 -8.96 -5.44 -11.33
CA GLY A 43 -10.20 -6.20 -11.15
C GLY A 43 -10.54 -6.48 -9.68
N GLY A 44 -9.55 -6.82 -8.86
CA GLY A 44 -9.74 -7.06 -7.42
C GLY A 44 -10.19 -5.79 -6.67
N TRP A 45 -9.57 -4.64 -6.97
CA TRP A 45 -9.98 -3.36 -6.40
C TRP A 45 -11.35 -2.90 -6.89
N LEU A 46 -11.67 -3.15 -8.17
CA LEU A 46 -12.99 -2.88 -8.72
C LEU A 46 -14.05 -3.71 -7.98
N LEU A 47 -13.82 -5.01 -7.76
CA LEU A 47 -14.73 -5.87 -7.01
C LEU A 47 -14.92 -5.42 -5.56
N MET A 48 -13.82 -4.98 -4.92
CA MET A 48 -13.85 -4.43 -3.55
C MET A 48 -14.63 -3.12 -3.45
N ALA A 49 -14.61 -2.28 -4.50
CA ALA A 49 -15.35 -1.02 -4.53
C ALA A 49 -16.82 -1.20 -4.92
N ILE A 50 -17.08 -2.09 -5.87
CA ILE A 50 -18.41 -2.38 -6.42
C ILE A 50 -19.24 -3.17 -5.43
N GLY A 51 -18.69 -4.19 -4.75
CA GLY A 51 -19.45 -5.05 -3.84
C GLY A 51 -20.21 -4.26 -2.75
N PRO A 52 -19.52 -3.46 -1.92
CA PRO A 52 -20.17 -2.61 -0.93
C PRO A 52 -21.09 -1.56 -1.55
N ALA A 53 -20.71 -0.94 -2.67
CA ALA A 53 -21.53 0.07 -3.33
C ALA A 53 -22.85 -0.51 -3.88
N PHE A 54 -22.83 -1.72 -4.44
CA PHE A 54 -24.02 -2.41 -4.95
C PHE A 54 -24.90 -2.95 -3.83
N LEU A 55 -24.32 -3.51 -2.77
CA LEU A 55 -25.06 -3.89 -1.57
C LEU A 55 -25.76 -2.65 -0.97
N TRP A 56 -25.06 -1.53 -0.93
CA TRP A 56 -25.59 -0.30 -0.37
C TRP A 56 -26.65 0.35 -1.24
N ALA A 57 -26.44 0.39 -2.56
CA ALA A 57 -27.46 0.81 -3.52
C ALA A 57 -28.70 -0.09 -3.47
N SER A 58 -28.53 -1.41 -3.35
CA SER A 58 -29.65 -2.36 -3.31
C SER A 58 -30.44 -2.24 -2.00
N TYR A 59 -29.76 -2.10 -0.86
CA TYR A 59 -30.39 -1.85 0.44
C TYR A 59 -31.19 -0.54 0.43
N LEU A 60 -30.61 0.54 -0.10
CA LEU A 60 -31.29 1.83 -0.22
C LEU A 60 -32.51 1.72 -1.15
N MET A 61 -32.40 1.02 -2.28
CA MET A 61 -33.52 0.79 -3.21
C MET A 61 -34.63 -0.07 -2.59
N ASP A 62 -34.29 -1.11 -1.83
CA ASP A 62 -35.27 -2.00 -1.21
C ASP A 62 -36.04 -1.28 -0.08
N HIS A 63 -35.35 -0.46 0.72
CA HIS A 63 -35.98 0.40 1.72
C HIS A 63 -36.92 1.45 1.10
N THR A 64 -36.62 1.96 -0.10
CA THR A 64 -37.52 2.86 -0.83
C THR A 64 -38.74 2.15 -1.44
N ARG A 65 -38.68 0.82 -1.65
CA ARG A 65 -39.77 0.04 -2.27
C ARG A 65 -40.74 -0.57 -1.27
N VAL A 66 -40.25 -1.02 -0.11
CA VAL A 66 -41.05 -1.82 0.84
C VAL A 66 -41.82 -0.96 1.85
N SER A 67 -41.36 0.26 2.16
CA SER A 67 -41.90 1.02 3.29
C SER A 67 -43.02 2.03 2.97
N GLY A 68 -43.32 2.35 1.70
CA GLY A 68 -44.38 3.33 1.34
C GLY A 68 -44.27 4.71 2.00
N GLY A 69 -43.22 4.91 2.78
CA GLY A 69 -42.90 6.04 3.61
C GLY A 69 -41.49 6.42 3.27
N TRP A 70 -41.26 7.72 3.16
CA TRP A 70 -39.98 8.25 2.79
C TRP A 70 -38.97 7.78 3.83
N SER A 71 -38.12 6.82 3.47
CA SER A 71 -36.82 6.71 4.11
C SER A 71 -36.23 8.11 4.05
N ALA A 72 -36.03 8.71 5.22
CA ALA A 72 -35.55 10.07 5.33
C ALA A 72 -34.10 10.17 4.83
N LEU A 73 -33.41 9.04 4.59
CA LEU A 73 -32.01 9.00 4.19
C LEU A 73 -31.74 9.57 2.78
N PRO A 74 -32.44 9.16 1.69
CA PRO A 74 -32.26 9.79 0.38
C PRO A 74 -32.69 11.26 0.35
N ALA A 75 -33.78 11.60 1.04
CA ALA A 75 -34.31 12.98 1.08
C ALA A 75 -33.45 13.94 1.92
N HIS A 76 -32.72 13.46 2.93
CA HIS A 76 -31.84 14.26 3.79
C HIS A 76 -30.34 14.05 3.54
N TRP A 77 -29.97 13.28 2.52
CA TRP A 77 -28.57 13.11 2.11
C TRP A 77 -28.02 14.44 1.61
N GLY A 78 -27.19 15.08 2.43
CA GLY A 78 -26.64 16.42 2.19
C GLY A 78 -27.36 17.56 2.91
N GLU A 79 -28.52 17.33 3.55
CA GLU A 79 -29.28 18.37 4.25
C GLU A 79 -29.45 18.13 5.76
N GLN A 80 -29.61 16.89 6.25
CA GLN A 80 -29.75 16.62 7.70
C GLN A 80 -29.37 15.17 8.07
N LEU A 81 -28.11 14.79 7.89
CA LEU A 81 -27.57 13.60 8.56
C LEU A 81 -26.64 14.05 9.67
N ASN A 82 -27.13 14.00 10.90
CA ASN A 82 -26.32 14.31 12.08
C ASN A 82 -25.27 13.18 12.27
N ALA A 83 -24.06 13.52 12.70
CA ALA A 83 -23.00 12.53 12.95
C ALA A 83 -23.46 11.39 13.88
N LYS A 84 -24.43 11.67 14.77
CA LYS A 84 -25.10 10.69 15.62
C LYS A 84 -25.95 9.67 14.85
N GLU A 85 -26.65 10.06 13.80
CA GLU A 85 -27.48 9.16 12.97
C GLU A 85 -26.61 8.31 12.05
N LEU A 86 -25.50 8.86 11.57
CA LEU A 86 -24.48 8.11 10.84
C LEU A 86 -23.83 7.08 11.77
N PHE A 87 -23.53 7.46 13.02
CA PHE A 87 -23.03 6.55 14.05
C PHE A 87 -24.08 5.48 14.40
N GLU A 88 -25.35 5.83 14.62
CA GLU A 88 -26.42 4.86 14.87
C GLU A 88 -26.68 3.92 13.67
N LEU A 89 -26.48 4.36 12.43
CA LEU A 89 -26.55 3.51 11.23
C LEU A 89 -25.37 2.53 11.14
N PHE A 90 -24.19 2.91 11.63
CA PHE A 90 -23.02 2.04 11.70
C PHE A 90 -23.00 1.13 12.94
N ASP A 91 -23.59 1.57 14.05
CA ASP A 91 -23.57 0.91 15.36
C ASP A 91 -24.82 0.03 15.57
N ARG A 92 -25.99 0.45 15.03
CA ARG A 92 -27.24 -0.35 14.95
C ARG A 92 -27.53 -0.88 13.55
N GLY A 93 -26.61 -0.71 12.61
CA GLY A 93 -26.63 -1.37 11.32
C GLY A 93 -26.40 -2.86 11.51
N GLU A 94 -27.37 -3.53 12.13
CA GLU A 94 -27.47 -4.96 12.23
C GLU A 94 -27.57 -5.49 10.80
N VAL A 95 -26.44 -5.74 10.15
CA VAL A 95 -26.39 -6.70 9.04
C VAL A 95 -26.52 -8.09 9.66
N HIS A 96 -27.62 -8.32 10.39
CA HIS A 96 -27.98 -9.61 10.94
C HIS A 96 -28.61 -10.43 9.83
N GLY A 97 -27.90 -11.48 9.45
CA GLY A 97 -28.31 -12.42 8.42
C GLY A 97 -27.13 -12.91 7.58
N PRO A 98 -27.38 -13.92 6.71
CA PRO A 98 -26.37 -14.51 5.84
C PRO A 98 -25.67 -13.50 4.90
N LEU A 99 -26.28 -12.33 4.67
CA LEU A 99 -25.70 -11.22 3.89
C LEU A 99 -24.52 -10.52 4.59
N GLY A 100 -24.52 -10.41 5.93
CA GLY A 100 -23.43 -9.78 6.68
C GLY A 100 -22.18 -10.65 6.73
N MET A 101 -22.36 -11.95 7.00
CA MET A 101 -21.28 -12.94 6.88
C MET A 101 -20.79 -13.09 5.44
N GLY A 102 -21.69 -13.07 4.45
CA GLY A 102 -21.35 -13.09 3.03
C GLY A 102 -20.52 -11.89 2.61
N ALA A 103 -20.88 -10.67 3.05
CA ALA A 103 -20.15 -9.44 2.74
C ALA A 103 -18.77 -9.40 3.41
N ALA A 104 -18.66 -9.81 4.68
CA ALA A 104 -17.38 -9.90 5.37
C ALA A 104 -16.45 -10.95 4.72
N THR A 105 -16.99 -12.11 4.36
CA THR A 105 -16.24 -13.16 3.66
C THR A 105 -15.79 -12.68 2.28
N ALA A 106 -16.67 -12.03 1.52
CA ALA A 106 -16.33 -11.47 0.21
C ALA A 106 -15.24 -10.39 0.33
N LEU A 107 -15.28 -9.56 1.38
CA LEU A 107 -14.24 -8.56 1.65
C LEU A 107 -12.89 -9.22 1.97
N ILE A 108 -12.88 -10.25 2.82
CA ILE A 108 -11.67 -11.00 3.17
C ILE A 108 -11.08 -11.66 1.91
N VAL A 109 -11.92 -12.30 1.10
CA VAL A 109 -11.51 -12.93 -0.16
C VAL A 109 -10.98 -11.88 -1.14
N ALA A 110 -11.66 -10.73 -1.28
CA ALA A 110 -11.21 -9.64 -2.15
C ALA A 110 -9.85 -9.09 -1.70
N ILE A 111 -9.66 -8.86 -0.39
CA ILE A 111 -8.38 -8.42 0.17
C ILE A 111 -7.31 -9.47 -0.12
N PHE A 112 -7.57 -10.75 0.14
CA PHE A 112 -6.63 -11.83 -0.16
C PHE A 112 -6.23 -11.84 -1.65
N LEU A 113 -7.21 -11.75 -2.55
CA LEU A 113 -6.98 -11.72 -4.00
C LEU A 113 -6.16 -10.49 -4.41
N ILE A 114 -6.47 -9.30 -3.88
CA ILE A 114 -5.69 -8.07 -4.13
C ILE A 114 -4.26 -8.25 -3.65
N LEU A 115 -4.06 -8.75 -2.42
CA LEU A 115 -2.73 -8.94 -1.85
C LEU A 115 -1.93 -10.01 -2.60
N TRP A 116 -2.58 -11.07 -3.07
CA TRP A 116 -1.96 -12.11 -3.88
C TRP A 116 -1.62 -11.61 -5.29
N ALA A 117 -2.54 -10.89 -5.95
CA ALA A 117 -2.29 -10.26 -7.24
C ALA A 117 -1.15 -9.23 -7.16
N SER A 118 -1.10 -8.46 -6.06
CA SER A 118 0.00 -7.53 -5.78
C SER A 118 1.35 -8.22 -5.73
N TRP A 119 1.37 -9.43 -5.15
CA TRP A 119 2.59 -10.21 -5.04
C TRP A 119 3.05 -10.76 -6.39
N LYS A 120 2.15 -11.35 -7.16
CA LYS A 120 2.45 -11.80 -8.53
C LYS A 120 2.99 -10.64 -9.36
N HIS A 121 2.32 -9.50 -9.32
CA HIS A 121 2.72 -8.30 -10.05
C HIS A 121 4.13 -7.81 -9.65
N GLN A 122 4.41 -7.76 -8.34
CA GLN A 122 5.71 -7.34 -7.85
C GLN A 122 6.83 -8.33 -8.21
N ALA A 123 6.57 -9.64 -8.05
CA ALA A 123 7.54 -10.68 -8.37
C ALA A 123 7.88 -10.65 -9.87
N GLU A 124 6.88 -10.53 -10.74
CA GLU A 124 7.08 -10.36 -12.19
C GLU A 124 7.89 -9.11 -12.51
N ALA A 125 7.59 -7.97 -11.88
CA ALA A 125 8.35 -6.74 -12.05
C ALA A 125 9.82 -6.86 -11.56
N ALA A 126 10.07 -7.73 -10.59
CA ALA A 126 11.41 -8.06 -10.11
C ALA A 126 12.12 -9.13 -10.97
N GLY A 127 11.46 -9.70 -12.00
CA GLY A 127 12.00 -10.79 -12.81
C GLY A 127 12.04 -12.14 -12.09
N LEU A 128 11.18 -12.33 -11.09
CA LEU A 128 11.19 -13.48 -10.20
C LEU A 128 9.90 -14.32 -10.30
N ARG A 129 10.00 -15.62 -10.05
CA ARG A 129 8.84 -16.51 -9.97
C ARG A 129 8.22 -16.44 -8.57
N HIS A 130 6.98 -15.96 -8.49
CA HIS A 130 6.22 -15.86 -7.24
C HIS A 130 6.10 -17.22 -6.52
N LYS A 131 6.19 -17.20 -5.18
CA LYS A 131 6.00 -18.38 -4.32
C LYS A 131 5.16 -18.00 -3.10
N LEU A 132 4.26 -18.90 -2.68
CA LEU A 132 3.40 -18.69 -1.51
C LEU A 132 4.20 -18.58 -0.20
N GLY A 133 5.23 -19.42 -0.03
CA GLY A 133 6.06 -19.40 1.18
C GLY A 133 6.82 -18.09 1.40
N ALA A 134 7.24 -17.41 0.33
CA ALA A 134 7.86 -16.08 0.43
C ALA A 134 6.82 -14.99 0.78
N TRP A 135 5.59 -15.13 0.29
CA TRP A 135 4.49 -14.21 0.59
C TRP A 135 4.05 -14.30 2.06
N LEU A 136 3.75 -15.51 2.56
CA LEU A 136 3.38 -15.77 3.95
C LEU A 136 4.54 -15.49 4.90
N GLY A 137 5.74 -15.96 4.56
CA GLY A 137 6.93 -15.73 5.38
C GLY A 137 7.27 -14.24 5.50
N GLY A 138 7.19 -13.48 4.39
CA GLY A 138 7.38 -12.04 4.44
C GLY A 138 6.35 -11.33 5.31
N LEU A 139 5.11 -11.84 5.39
CA LEU A 139 4.07 -11.27 6.26
C LEU A 139 4.44 -11.45 7.73
N MET A 140 4.87 -12.66 8.12
CA MET A 140 5.39 -12.92 9.46
C MET A 140 6.61 -12.05 9.80
N ASP A 141 7.54 -11.94 8.85
CA ASP A 141 8.75 -11.12 8.99
C ASP A 141 8.38 -9.63 9.21
N THR A 142 7.28 -9.17 8.60
CA THR A 142 6.78 -7.79 8.73
C THR A 142 6.20 -7.52 10.11
N CYS A 143 5.50 -8.48 10.72
CA CYS A 143 4.96 -8.31 12.07
C CYS A 143 6.04 -7.94 13.09
N LEU A 144 7.27 -8.42 12.87
CA LEU A 144 8.40 -8.18 13.77
C LEU A 144 9.25 -6.99 13.33
N ALA A 145 9.63 -6.92 12.05
CA ALA A 145 10.38 -5.77 11.53
C ALA A 145 9.59 -4.46 11.59
N GLY A 146 8.26 -4.57 11.61
CA GLY A 146 7.32 -3.46 11.71
C GLY A 146 7.06 -2.97 13.14
N LEU A 147 7.57 -3.65 14.18
CA LEU A 147 7.38 -3.20 15.57
C LEU A 147 7.83 -1.74 15.79
N PRO A 148 8.99 -1.28 15.29
CA PRO A 148 9.37 0.12 15.44
C PRO A 148 8.40 1.08 14.76
N VAL A 149 7.83 0.69 13.61
CA VAL A 149 6.81 1.49 12.90
C VAL A 149 5.53 1.56 13.73
N LEU A 150 5.09 0.44 14.32
CA LEU A 150 3.91 0.38 15.18
C LEU A 150 4.10 1.19 16.46
N ILE A 151 5.26 1.09 17.12
CA ILE A 151 5.58 1.89 18.31
C ILE A 151 5.55 3.38 17.97
N THR A 152 6.17 3.77 16.85
CA THR A 152 6.15 5.17 16.37
C THR A 152 4.72 5.65 16.12
N PHE A 153 3.88 4.81 15.50
CA PHE A 153 2.46 5.10 15.29
C PHE A 153 1.72 5.31 16.61
N LEU A 154 1.93 4.44 17.61
CA LEU A 154 1.28 4.55 18.91
C LEU A 154 1.68 5.85 19.61
N LEU A 155 2.99 6.14 19.68
CA LEU A 155 3.51 7.37 20.28
C LEU A 155 2.98 8.62 19.58
N ALA A 156 3.04 8.67 18.25
CA ALA A 156 2.52 9.79 17.48
C ALA A 156 0.99 9.93 17.61
N SER A 157 0.26 8.82 17.72
CA SER A 157 -1.19 8.84 17.93
C SER A 157 -1.56 9.40 19.31
N VAL A 158 -0.83 9.02 20.36
CA VAL A 158 -0.98 9.57 21.71
C VAL A 158 -0.67 11.07 21.69
N PHE A 159 0.44 11.47 21.06
CA PHE A 159 0.83 12.86 20.94
C PHE A 159 -0.22 13.71 20.21
N LEU A 160 -0.73 13.24 19.06
CA LEU A 160 -1.82 13.91 18.35
C LEU A 160 -3.10 13.98 19.17
N GLY A 161 -3.42 12.93 19.94
CA GLY A 161 -4.54 12.92 20.88
C GLY A 161 -4.38 14.00 21.96
N TYR A 162 -3.19 14.10 22.55
CA TYR A 162 -2.85 15.13 23.53
C TYR A 162 -3.00 16.54 22.94
N LEU A 163 -2.41 16.81 21.77
CA LEU A 163 -2.51 18.10 21.09
C LEU A 163 -3.97 18.49 20.81
N GLY A 164 -4.79 17.54 20.37
CA GLY A 164 -6.20 17.78 20.11
C GLY A 164 -7.01 18.12 21.37
N GLY A 165 -6.58 17.61 22.53
CA GLY A 165 -7.19 17.84 23.84
C GLY A 165 -6.81 19.15 24.53
N LEU A 166 -5.86 19.93 23.97
CA LEU A 166 -5.42 21.22 24.54
C LEU A 166 -6.44 22.36 24.37
N GLY A 167 -7.53 22.15 23.64
CA GLY A 167 -8.57 23.17 23.42
C GLY A 167 -8.16 24.31 22.47
N VAL A 168 -6.99 24.21 21.82
CA VAL A 168 -6.50 25.18 20.83
C VAL A 168 -7.04 24.79 19.44
N PRO A 169 -7.90 25.59 18.79
CA PRO A 169 -8.61 25.15 17.59
C PRO A 169 -7.71 24.67 16.44
N PRO A 170 -6.59 25.34 16.11
CA PRO A 170 -5.65 24.81 15.12
C PRO A 170 -5.09 23.42 15.44
N LEU A 171 -4.81 23.13 16.71
CA LEU A 171 -4.27 21.84 17.15
C LEU A 171 -5.33 20.73 17.11
N SER A 172 -6.58 21.06 17.41
CA SER A 172 -7.71 20.13 17.28
C SER A 172 -7.95 19.74 15.82
N TRP A 173 -7.90 20.69 14.88
CA TRP A 173 -7.97 20.39 13.45
C TRP A 173 -6.79 19.57 12.95
N PHE A 174 -5.57 19.91 13.40
CA PHE A 174 -4.37 19.13 13.08
C PHE A 174 -4.48 17.68 13.57
N ALA A 175 -4.96 17.45 14.80
CA ALA A 175 -5.18 16.11 15.33
C ALA A 175 -6.27 15.34 14.56
N PHE A 176 -7.38 16.01 14.19
CA PHE A 176 -8.49 15.40 13.47
C PHE A 176 -8.06 14.85 12.10
N TYR A 177 -7.33 15.63 11.30
CA TYR A 177 -6.83 15.19 10.00
C TYR A 177 -5.54 14.35 10.09
N GLY A 178 -4.70 14.65 11.09
CA GLY A 178 -3.42 14.01 11.29
C GLY A 178 -3.55 12.53 11.67
N ARG A 179 -4.53 12.16 12.51
CA ARG A 179 -4.69 10.76 12.97
C ARG A 179 -5.06 9.79 11.84
N PRO A 180 -6.06 10.05 10.97
CA PRO A 180 -6.35 9.21 9.82
C PRO A 180 -5.17 9.13 8.84
N LEU A 181 -4.50 10.26 8.57
CA LEU A 181 -3.33 10.29 7.69
C LEU A 181 -2.18 9.45 8.26
N LEU A 182 -1.91 9.58 9.56
CA LEU A 182 -0.91 8.81 10.28
C LEU A 182 -1.21 7.30 10.23
N ALA A 183 -2.46 6.89 10.42
CA ALA A 183 -2.87 5.49 10.31
C ALA A 183 -2.63 4.94 8.89
N LEU A 184 -3.05 5.68 7.86
CA LEU A 184 -2.85 5.29 6.46
C LEU A 184 -1.38 5.25 6.05
N ALA A 185 -0.57 6.20 6.55
CA ALA A 185 0.87 6.24 6.33
C ALA A 185 1.55 5.04 7.00
N THR A 186 1.16 4.71 8.23
CA THR A 186 1.66 3.55 8.97
C THR A 186 1.37 2.25 8.22
N ILE A 187 0.13 2.06 7.77
CA ILE A 187 -0.25 0.89 6.95
C ILE A 187 0.59 0.85 5.67
N SER A 188 0.75 1.98 4.99
CA SER A 188 1.57 2.07 3.77
C SER A 188 3.02 1.70 4.01
N THR A 189 3.63 2.17 5.11
CA THR A 189 5.01 1.82 5.50
C THR A 189 5.13 0.33 5.83
N LEU A 190 4.18 -0.26 6.56
CA LEU A 190 4.15 -1.71 6.82
C LEU A 190 4.01 -2.52 5.53
N MET A 191 3.22 -2.04 4.56
CA MET A 191 3.11 -2.65 3.25
C MET A 191 4.43 -2.60 2.48
N ILE A 192 5.12 -1.44 2.45
CA ILE A 192 6.45 -1.32 1.82
C ILE A 192 7.45 -2.28 2.50
N GLN A 193 7.45 -2.34 3.84
CA GLN A 193 8.29 -3.26 4.60
C GLN A 193 8.01 -4.72 4.20
N TRP A 194 6.74 -5.11 4.11
CA TRP A 194 6.34 -6.44 3.66
C TRP A 194 6.80 -6.74 2.24
N TRP A 195 6.62 -5.79 1.33
CA TRP A 195 7.01 -5.89 -0.07
C TRP A 195 8.51 -6.13 -0.23
N LEU A 196 9.36 -5.46 0.55
CA LEU A 196 10.81 -5.69 0.54
C LEU A 196 11.17 -7.05 1.14
N LEU A 197 10.57 -7.41 2.27
CA LEU A 197 10.87 -8.67 2.97
C LEU A 197 10.52 -9.91 2.14
N ARG A 198 9.35 -9.92 1.47
CA ARG A 198 8.94 -11.05 0.63
C ARG A 198 9.82 -11.23 -0.60
N LEU A 199 10.36 -10.14 -1.18
CA LEU A 199 11.36 -10.22 -2.26
C LEU A 199 12.68 -10.81 -1.76
N ASN A 200 13.17 -10.38 -0.60
CA ASN A 200 14.42 -10.87 0.00
C ASN A 200 14.36 -12.38 0.30
N ARG A 201 13.22 -12.83 0.82
CA ARG A 201 12.97 -14.24 1.16
C ARG A 201 12.93 -15.13 -0.08
N LEU A 202 12.53 -14.60 -1.22
CA LEU A 202 12.45 -15.39 -2.46
C LEU A 202 13.84 -15.70 -3.04
N GLU A 203 14.78 -14.77 -2.92
CA GLU A 203 16.08 -14.84 -3.56
C GLU A 203 17.15 -15.54 -2.70
N ARG A 204 17.25 -15.23 -1.40
CA ARG A 204 18.38 -15.71 -0.58
C ARG A 204 18.03 -16.98 0.21
N LYS A 205 18.20 -18.16 -0.39
CA LYS A 205 17.88 -19.44 0.27
C LYS A 205 18.81 -19.86 1.42
N GLY A 206 19.84 -19.09 1.76
CA GLY A 206 20.87 -19.47 2.74
C GLY A 206 21.00 -18.56 3.96
N LEU A 207 20.17 -17.52 4.11
CA LEU A 207 20.19 -16.68 5.31
C LEU A 207 19.32 -17.30 6.40
N GLY A 208 19.83 -17.30 7.64
CA GLY A 208 18.98 -17.55 8.81
C GLY A 208 17.85 -16.52 8.89
N TRP A 209 16.77 -16.86 9.59
CA TRP A 209 15.57 -16.02 9.66
C TRP A 209 15.85 -14.57 10.11
N PHE A 210 16.68 -14.37 11.14
CA PHE A 210 17.11 -13.04 11.57
C PHE A 210 17.88 -12.26 10.48
N GLY A 211 18.65 -12.94 9.64
CA GLY A 211 19.36 -12.33 8.52
C GLY A 211 18.41 -11.75 7.48
N HIS A 212 17.31 -12.45 7.19
CA HIS A 212 16.26 -11.96 6.29
C HIS A 212 15.56 -10.71 6.82
N VAL A 213 15.15 -10.75 8.09
CA VAL A 213 14.47 -9.65 8.78
C VAL A 213 15.38 -8.42 8.85
N ARG A 214 16.64 -8.60 9.28
CA ARG A 214 17.64 -7.52 9.36
C ARG A 214 17.88 -6.88 8.00
N LEU A 215 18.04 -7.68 6.94
CA LEU A 215 18.29 -7.15 5.60
C LEU A 215 17.10 -6.33 5.08
N GLY A 216 15.87 -6.82 5.28
CA GLY A 216 14.66 -6.08 4.90
C GLY A 216 14.49 -4.79 5.70
N PHE A 217 14.75 -4.85 7.01
CA PHE A 217 14.77 -3.67 7.87
C PHE A 217 15.77 -2.63 7.38
N VAL A 218 17.03 -3.00 7.19
CA VAL A 218 18.09 -2.06 6.74
C VAL A 218 17.75 -1.43 5.38
N ARG A 219 17.11 -2.16 4.46
CA ARG A 219 16.69 -1.61 3.16
C ARG A 219 15.66 -0.50 3.27
N LEU A 220 14.69 -0.64 4.17
CA LEU A 220 13.73 0.42 4.45
C LEU A 220 14.44 1.59 5.14
N TRP A 221 15.23 1.31 6.17
CA TRP A 221 15.81 2.36 7.01
C TRP A 221 17.04 3.06 6.42
N ARG A 222 17.58 2.61 5.29
CA ARG A 222 18.60 3.33 4.53
C ARG A 222 18.06 4.55 3.76
N HIS A 223 16.78 4.54 3.40
CA HIS A 223 16.13 5.64 2.67
C HIS A 223 14.84 6.09 3.38
N PRO A 224 14.90 6.47 4.68
CA PRO A 224 13.70 6.65 5.49
C PRO A 224 12.85 7.82 4.97
N ILE A 225 13.50 8.90 4.52
CA ILE A 225 12.81 10.08 3.97
C ILE A 225 12.06 9.72 2.68
N GLU A 226 12.70 8.98 1.79
CA GLU A 226 12.12 8.64 0.50
C GLU A 226 10.93 7.69 0.65
N TRP A 227 11.08 6.64 1.48
CA TRP A 227 9.99 5.71 1.76
C TRP A 227 8.84 6.37 2.51
N LEU A 228 9.15 7.22 3.50
CA LEU A 228 8.12 7.96 4.22
C LEU A 228 7.38 8.92 3.29
N GLY A 229 8.08 9.61 2.39
CA GLY A 229 7.47 10.47 1.38
C GLY A 229 6.55 9.71 0.44
N LEU A 230 6.94 8.50 0.01
CA LEU A 230 6.07 7.63 -0.79
C LEU A 230 4.85 7.13 -0.02
N ALA A 231 5.03 6.72 1.25
CA ALA A 231 3.95 6.27 2.11
C ALA A 231 2.94 7.41 2.40
N LEU A 232 3.42 8.60 2.76
CA LEU A 232 2.60 9.78 3.01
C LEU A 232 1.92 10.28 1.73
N GLY A 233 2.65 10.38 0.63
CA GLY A 233 2.10 10.79 -0.66
C GLY A 233 1.00 9.84 -1.14
N GLY A 234 1.24 8.54 -1.06
CA GLY A 234 0.23 7.52 -1.38
C GLY A 234 -1.00 7.59 -0.47
N ALA A 235 -0.81 7.77 0.85
CA ALA A 235 -1.88 7.93 1.81
C ALA A 235 -2.71 9.20 1.55
N ALA A 236 -2.04 10.34 1.31
CA ALA A 236 -2.67 11.62 1.03
C ALA A 236 -3.49 11.59 -0.28
N ILE A 237 -2.94 11.00 -1.35
CA ILE A 237 -3.67 10.86 -2.62
C ILE A 237 -4.91 9.98 -2.43
N ARG A 238 -4.80 8.84 -1.72
CA ARG A 238 -5.97 7.98 -1.44
C ARG A 238 -7.03 8.70 -0.61
N LEU A 239 -6.62 9.44 0.41
CA LEU A 239 -7.53 10.22 1.24
C LEU A 239 -8.21 11.31 0.41
N ALA A 240 -7.45 12.01 -0.44
CA ALA A 240 -7.97 13.06 -1.32
C ALA A 240 -8.95 12.50 -2.37
N LEU A 241 -8.65 11.35 -2.98
CA LEU A 241 -9.53 10.69 -3.95
C LEU A 241 -10.86 10.29 -3.30
N ASN A 242 -10.82 9.56 -2.18
CA ASN A 242 -12.04 9.13 -1.49
C ASN A 242 -12.80 10.32 -0.90
N GLY A 243 -12.10 11.31 -0.35
CA GLY A 243 -12.68 12.56 0.14
C GLY A 243 -13.34 13.37 -0.97
N ALA A 244 -12.75 13.41 -2.18
CA ALA A 244 -13.34 14.07 -3.34
C ALA A 244 -14.61 13.35 -3.80
N VAL A 245 -14.62 12.01 -3.87
CA VAL A 245 -15.81 11.22 -4.19
C VAL A 245 -16.92 11.50 -3.17
N LEU A 246 -16.61 11.45 -1.88
CA LEU A 246 -17.57 11.73 -0.81
C LEU A 246 -18.09 13.16 -0.85
N LYS A 247 -17.21 14.16 -1.06
CA LYS A 247 -17.59 15.57 -1.17
C LYS A 247 -18.50 15.81 -2.37
N LEU A 248 -18.21 15.17 -3.51
CA LEU A 248 -19.05 15.26 -4.69
C LEU A 248 -20.41 14.61 -4.43
N ALA A 249 -20.42 13.41 -3.84
CA ALA A 249 -21.65 12.72 -3.44
C ALA A 249 -22.50 13.58 -2.49
N TRP A 250 -21.86 14.23 -1.53
CA TRP A 250 -22.50 15.14 -0.57
C TRP A 250 -23.12 16.36 -1.26
N ARG A 251 -22.36 17.04 -2.13
CA ARG A 251 -22.86 18.23 -2.85
C ARG A 251 -23.97 17.91 -3.85
N MET A 252 -24.00 16.69 -4.35
CA MET A 252 -24.98 16.29 -5.35
C MET A 252 -26.32 15.87 -4.74
N GLY A 253 -26.38 15.55 -3.44
CA GLY A 253 -27.61 15.15 -2.74
C GLY A 253 -28.22 13.82 -3.22
N GLY A 254 -28.98 13.14 -2.35
CA GLY A 254 -29.46 11.76 -2.55
C GLY A 254 -30.85 11.61 -3.19
N GLY A 255 -31.19 12.38 -4.22
CA GLY A 255 -32.59 12.40 -4.72
C GLY A 255 -32.93 11.43 -5.86
N THR A 256 -31.96 10.93 -6.64
CA THR A 256 -32.27 10.20 -7.89
C THR A 256 -31.38 8.98 -8.14
N VAL A 257 -31.95 7.97 -8.80
CA VAL A 257 -31.25 6.73 -9.22
C VAL A 257 -29.98 7.05 -10.02
N GLY A 258 -30.02 8.05 -10.91
CA GLY A 258 -28.85 8.47 -11.69
C GLY A 258 -27.68 8.98 -10.83
N ARG A 259 -27.96 9.63 -9.70
CA ARG A 259 -26.92 10.13 -8.77
C ARG A 259 -26.28 8.99 -7.96
N VAL A 260 -27.05 7.97 -7.59
CA VAL A 260 -26.54 6.75 -6.95
C VAL A 260 -25.57 6.02 -7.89
N TRP A 261 -25.92 5.88 -9.17
CA TRP A 261 -25.05 5.28 -10.17
C TRP A 261 -23.79 6.12 -10.44
N LEU A 262 -23.91 7.44 -10.48
CA LEU A 262 -22.75 8.32 -10.60
C LEU A 262 -21.80 8.16 -9.41
N PHE A 263 -22.31 8.07 -8.18
CA PHE A 263 -21.50 7.81 -7.00
C PHE A 263 -20.77 6.45 -7.08
N ALA A 264 -21.47 5.40 -7.53
CA ALA A 264 -20.87 4.08 -7.75
C ALA A 264 -19.75 4.13 -8.81
N ILE A 265 -19.97 4.84 -9.93
CA ILE A 265 -18.96 5.03 -10.97
C ILE A 265 -17.74 5.78 -10.44
N LEU A 266 -17.94 6.88 -9.71
CA LEU A 266 -16.85 7.67 -9.13
C LEU A 266 -16.05 6.87 -8.10
N SER A 267 -16.73 6.06 -7.29
CA SER A 267 -16.09 5.14 -6.34
C SER A 267 -15.27 4.07 -7.07
N ALA A 268 -15.80 3.50 -8.16
CA ALA A 268 -15.07 2.56 -9.00
C ALA A 268 -13.85 3.19 -9.67
N LEU A 269 -13.96 4.43 -10.18
CA LEU A 269 -12.84 5.17 -10.77
C LEU A 269 -11.77 5.49 -9.73
N ALA A 270 -12.15 5.93 -8.53
CA ALA A 270 -11.21 6.16 -7.43
C ALA A 270 -10.50 4.87 -7.01
N ALA A 271 -11.20 3.74 -6.99
CA ALA A 271 -10.60 2.43 -6.73
C ALA A 271 -9.64 1.98 -7.83
N LEU A 272 -9.99 2.16 -9.10
CA LEU A 272 -9.11 1.88 -10.25
C LEU A 272 -7.85 2.75 -10.21
N MET A 273 -7.99 4.04 -9.87
CA MET A 273 -6.85 4.94 -9.70
C MET A 273 -5.97 4.48 -8.52
N GLY A 274 -6.59 4.12 -7.38
CA GLY A 274 -5.87 3.59 -6.23
C GLY A 274 -5.11 2.30 -6.52
N ALA A 275 -5.70 1.42 -7.34
CA ALA A 275 -5.10 0.19 -7.84
C ALA A 275 -3.94 0.47 -8.79
N TRP A 276 -4.09 1.42 -9.72
CA TRP A 276 -3.02 1.84 -10.62
C TRP A 276 -1.82 2.42 -9.85
N ILE A 277 -2.08 3.28 -8.85
CA ILE A 277 -1.04 3.81 -7.95
C ILE A 277 -0.35 2.68 -7.19
N LEU A 278 -1.11 1.72 -6.67
CA LEU A 278 -0.54 0.55 -5.98
C LEU A 278 0.39 -0.26 -6.90
N GLY A 279 -0.05 -0.55 -8.12
CA GLY A 279 0.77 -1.23 -9.13
C GLY A 279 2.05 -0.48 -9.43
N TRP A 280 1.96 0.85 -9.57
CA TRP A 280 3.13 1.72 -9.77
C TRP A 280 4.13 1.65 -8.60
N MET A 281 3.64 1.65 -7.36
CA MET A 281 4.49 1.52 -6.17
C MET A 281 5.12 0.12 -6.05
N LEU A 282 4.41 -0.94 -6.43
CA LEU A 282 4.95 -2.30 -6.46
C LEU A 282 6.09 -2.42 -7.49
N ARG A 283 5.96 -1.80 -8.66
CA ARG A 283 7.04 -1.74 -9.65
C ARG A 283 8.23 -0.92 -9.17
N THR A 284 7.97 0.21 -8.51
CA THR A 284 9.02 1.08 -7.94
C THR A 284 9.83 0.34 -6.88
N THR A 285 9.15 -0.36 -5.96
CA THR A 285 9.83 -1.19 -4.95
C THR A 285 10.62 -2.34 -5.56
N ALA A 286 10.08 -3.01 -6.60
CA ALA A 286 10.81 -4.05 -7.32
C ALA A 286 12.04 -3.52 -8.07
N ALA A 287 11.94 -2.35 -8.72
CA ALA A 287 13.05 -1.72 -9.42
C ALA A 287 14.18 -1.30 -8.46
N PHE A 288 13.84 -0.61 -7.37
CA PHE A 288 14.79 -0.29 -6.31
C PHE A 288 15.44 -1.55 -5.73
N TRP A 289 14.64 -2.58 -5.45
CA TRP A 289 15.16 -3.83 -4.90
C TRP A 289 16.18 -4.49 -5.84
N ARG A 290 15.90 -4.56 -7.16
CA ARG A 290 16.84 -5.11 -8.15
C ARG A 290 18.14 -4.33 -8.19
N HIS A 291 18.07 -2.99 -8.15
CA HIS A 291 19.24 -2.13 -8.11
C HIS A 291 20.08 -2.38 -6.86
N ASP A 292 19.47 -2.36 -5.67
CA ASP A 292 20.19 -2.62 -4.41
C ASP A 292 20.79 -4.04 -4.36
N GLN A 293 20.17 -5.03 -5.01
CA GLN A 293 20.77 -6.36 -5.15
C GLN A 293 21.99 -6.35 -6.06
N ALA A 294 21.91 -5.70 -7.22
CA ALA A 294 23.03 -5.60 -8.14
C ALA A 294 24.23 -4.93 -7.45
N VAL A 295 24.01 -3.77 -6.83
CA VAL A 295 25.02 -3.05 -6.04
C VAL A 295 25.67 -3.96 -4.99
N ARG A 296 24.89 -4.73 -4.22
CA ARG A 296 25.44 -5.62 -3.19
C ARG A 296 26.21 -6.81 -3.73
N ARG A 297 25.83 -7.34 -4.91
CA ARG A 297 26.56 -8.44 -5.54
C ARG A 297 27.92 -7.95 -6.03
N THR A 298 27.94 -6.81 -6.72
CA THR A 298 29.18 -6.16 -7.16
C THR A 298 30.09 -5.83 -5.97
N LEU A 299 29.57 -5.27 -4.88
CA LEU A 299 30.38 -5.03 -3.67
C LEU A 299 30.99 -6.32 -3.09
N ALA A 300 30.22 -7.40 -3.01
CA ALA A 300 30.73 -8.67 -2.51
C ALA A 300 31.79 -9.28 -3.43
N GLU A 301 31.66 -9.12 -4.74
CA GLU A 301 32.66 -9.56 -5.72
C GLU A 301 33.95 -8.75 -5.62
N LEU A 302 33.84 -7.42 -5.44
CA LEU A 302 34.99 -6.54 -5.21
C LEU A 302 35.70 -6.86 -3.89
N GLU A 303 34.95 -7.09 -2.80
CA GLU A 303 35.52 -7.50 -1.51
C GLU A 303 36.25 -8.83 -1.62
N ALA A 304 35.65 -9.83 -2.30
CA ALA A 304 36.29 -11.13 -2.53
C ALA A 304 37.56 -11.00 -3.37
N ALA A 305 37.53 -10.19 -4.43
CA ALA A 305 38.70 -9.94 -5.27
C ALA A 305 39.84 -9.25 -4.49
N ALA A 306 39.52 -8.26 -3.66
CA ALA A 306 40.50 -7.57 -2.82
C ALA A 306 41.14 -8.52 -1.79
N THR A 307 40.35 -9.40 -1.17
CA THR A 307 40.89 -10.41 -0.23
C THR A 307 41.76 -11.45 -0.93
N ALA A 308 41.46 -11.83 -2.17
CA ALA A 308 42.28 -12.77 -2.93
C ALA A 308 43.63 -12.16 -3.30
N THR A 309 43.65 -10.88 -3.71
CA THR A 309 44.91 -10.17 -4.02
C THR A 309 45.79 -9.90 -2.80
N ALA A 310 45.19 -9.74 -1.61
CA ALA A 310 45.94 -9.58 -0.36
C ALA A 310 46.54 -10.90 0.14
N GLY A 311 45.90 -12.05 -0.17
CA GLY A 311 46.44 -13.37 0.16
C GLY A 311 47.65 -13.76 -0.68
N ASP A 312 47.67 -13.42 -1.98
CA ASP A 312 48.81 -13.68 -2.87
C ASP A 312 50.06 -12.84 -2.50
N SER A 313 49.92 -11.71 -1.81
CA SER A 313 51.05 -10.86 -1.40
C SER A 313 51.71 -11.26 -0.08
N ASP A 314 51.08 -12.15 0.70
CA ASP A 314 51.62 -12.64 1.99
C ASP A 314 52.37 -13.98 1.83
N ASP A 315 52.32 -14.61 0.65
CA ASP A 315 52.98 -15.88 0.31
C ASP A 315 54.28 -15.71 -0.54
N GLU A 316 54.73 -14.47 -0.79
CA GLU A 316 56.06 -14.11 -1.35
C GLU A 316 57.05 -13.63 -0.27
#